data_AF-A0A7S0R790-F1
#
_entry.id   AF-A0A7S0R790-F1
#
_cell.length_a   1.000
_cell.length_b   1.000
_cell.length_c   1.000
_cell.angle_alpha   90.00
_cell.angle_beta   90.00
_cell.angle_gamma   90.00
#
_symmetry.space_group_name_H-M   'P 1'
#
loop_
_entity.id
_entity.type
_entity.pdbx_description
1 polymer ?
#
loop_
_entity_poly.entity_id
_entity_poly.type
_entity_poly.pdbx_seq_one_letter_code
_entity_poly.pdbx_strand_id
1 'polypeptide(L)'
;MTAGALALYQGIACEALRGAGGYLVEVADGLLLVALPRAAPAVRWALTTLARCLAAAWDPELLGHELCEEVAMHTFGKQLLQRAATGRRRAPGGEEGALGVGQASICLGGARKTLLFRGLRLKCGIDLGGVNADIHAVSGRMTYRGRVM
;
A
#
# COMPACT_ATOMS: atom_id res chain seq x y z
N MET A 1 -8.46 17.11 16.42
CA MET A 1 -7.94 16.50 15.16
C MET A 1 -7.33 15.11 15.37
N THR A 2 -6.34 14.93 16.25
CA THR A 2 -5.58 13.67 16.36
C THR A 2 -6.41 12.44 16.78
N ALA A 3 -7.37 12.60 17.71
CA ALA A 3 -8.21 11.50 18.17
C ALA A 3 -9.04 10.85 17.06
N GLY A 4 -9.58 11.64 16.12
CA GLY A 4 -10.36 11.13 14.98
C GLY A 4 -9.49 10.36 13.99
N ALA A 5 -8.28 10.86 13.71
CA ALA A 5 -7.32 10.18 12.85
C ALA A 5 -6.87 8.82 13.44
N LEU A 6 -6.61 8.78 14.75
CA LEU A 6 -6.28 7.56 15.47
C LEU A 6 -7.43 6.56 15.46
N ALA A 7 -8.66 7.01 15.70
CA ALA A 7 -9.84 6.14 15.64
C ALA A 7 -10.05 5.54 14.24
N LEU A 8 -9.85 6.33 13.18
CA LEU A 8 -9.92 5.84 11.80
C LEU A 8 -8.87 4.77 11.52
N TYR A 9 -7.61 5.03 11.90
CA TYR A 9 -6.52 4.05 11.77
C TYR A 9 -6.82 2.76 12.55
N GLN A 10 -7.23 2.88 13.82
CA GLN A 10 -7.58 1.74 14.67
C GLN A 10 -8.73 0.92 14.06
N GLY A 11 -9.75 1.59 13.52
CA GLY A 11 -10.86 0.93 12.83
C GLY A 11 -10.39 0.12 11.62
N ILE A 12 -9.59 0.73 10.75
CA ILE A 12 -9.01 0.07 9.56
C ILE A 12 -8.15 -1.13 9.95
N ALA A 13 -7.25 -0.95 10.92
CA ALA A 13 -6.33 -1.99 11.36
C ALA A 13 -7.05 -3.17 12.02
N CYS A 14 -8.05 -2.89 12.86
CA CYS A 14 -8.88 -3.92 13.50
C CYS A 14 -9.73 -4.69 12.49
N GLU A 15 -10.31 -4.01 11.50
CA GLU A 15 -11.09 -4.68 10.45
C GLU A 15 -10.22 -5.61 9.60
N ALA A 16 -9.03 -5.15 9.20
CA ALA A 16 -8.06 -5.98 8.51
C ALA A 16 -7.61 -7.18 9.37
N LEU A 17 -7.47 -6.99 10.68
CA LEU A 17 -7.08 -8.03 11.62
C LEU A 17 -8.11 -9.15 11.71
N ARG A 18 -9.41 -8.81 11.73
CA ARG A 18 -10.50 -9.80 11.72
C ARG A 18 -10.40 -10.72 10.50
N GLY A 19 -10.15 -10.16 9.32
CA GLY A 19 -9.95 -10.95 8.10
C GLY A 19 -8.70 -11.83 8.12
N ALA A 20 -7.67 -11.46 8.88
CA ALA A 20 -6.44 -12.22 9.04
C ALA A 20 -6.52 -13.32 10.13
N GLY A 21 -7.59 -13.35 10.92
CA GLY A 21 -7.73 -14.27 12.05
C GLY A 21 -6.73 -13.99 13.19
N GLY A 22 -6.35 -12.72 13.35
CA GLY A 22 -5.43 -12.29 14.41
C GLY A 22 -6.14 -11.88 15.69
N TYR A 23 -5.36 -11.78 16.77
CA TYR A 23 -5.83 -11.36 18.09
C TYR A 23 -5.29 -9.97 18.43
N LEU A 24 -6.15 -9.10 18.95
CA LEU A 24 -5.77 -7.77 19.40
C LEU A 24 -5.32 -7.85 20.86
N VAL A 25 -4.02 -7.62 21.09
CA VAL A 25 -3.42 -7.68 22.42
C VAL A 25 -3.58 -6.35 23.15
N GLU A 26 -3.22 -5.26 22.47
CA GLU A 26 -3.19 -3.93 23.07
C GLU A 26 -3.47 -2.84 22.04
N VAL A 27 -4.13 -1.77 22.50
CA VAL A 27 -4.31 -0.51 21.79
C VAL A 27 -4.01 0.62 22.75
N ALA A 28 -3.00 1.44 22.45
CA ALA A 28 -2.61 2.57 23.28
C ALA A 28 -1.98 3.67 22.42
N ASP A 29 -2.54 4.89 22.46
CA ASP A 29 -1.94 6.12 21.90
C ASP A 29 -1.28 6.00 20.50
N GLY A 30 -1.92 5.24 19.59
CA GLY A 30 -1.43 5.03 18.22
C GLY A 30 -0.57 3.77 18.02
N LEU A 31 -0.31 3.01 19.07
CA LEU A 31 0.20 1.65 19.02
C LEU A 31 -0.95 0.66 18.92
N LEU A 32 -0.84 -0.30 17.98
CA LEU A 32 -1.61 -1.54 17.98
C LEU A 32 -0.63 -2.71 18.10
N LEU A 33 -0.81 -3.50 19.15
CA LEU A 33 -0.12 -4.78 19.30
C LEU A 33 -1.08 -5.92 18.95
N VAL A 34 -0.68 -6.73 17.97
CA VAL A 34 -1.49 -7.84 17.47
C VAL A 34 -0.68 -9.12 17.45
N ALA A 35 -1.35 -10.24 17.70
CA ALA A 35 -0.77 -11.57 17.60
C ALA A 35 -1.43 -12.32 16.44
N LEU A 36 -0.60 -12.91 15.57
CA LEU A 36 -1.06 -13.78 14.48
C LEU A 36 -0.35 -15.13 14.56
N PRO A 37 -1.04 -16.24 14.25
CA PRO A 37 -0.47 -17.58 14.43
C PRO A 37 0.60 -17.94 13.39
N ARG A 38 0.73 -17.16 12.30
CA ARG A 38 1.65 -17.41 11.20
C ARG A 38 2.20 -16.08 10.65
N ALA A 39 3.41 -16.11 10.11
CA ALA A 39 4.08 -14.94 9.54
C ALA A 39 3.35 -14.36 8.32
N ALA A 40 2.88 -15.20 7.40
CA ALA A 40 2.31 -14.72 6.14
C ALA A 40 1.02 -13.87 6.33
N PRO A 41 0.06 -14.25 7.20
CA PRO A 41 -1.04 -13.37 7.61
C PRO A 41 -0.58 -12.06 8.24
N ALA A 42 0.50 -12.05 9.03
CA ALA A 42 1.00 -10.83 9.68
C ALA A 42 1.48 -9.80 8.65
N VAL A 43 2.29 -10.25 7.69
CA VAL A 43 2.76 -9.39 6.58
C VAL A 43 1.57 -8.90 5.74
N ARG A 44 0.63 -9.78 5.41
CA ARG A 44 -0.59 -9.41 4.66
C ARG A 44 -1.44 -8.39 5.41
N TRP A 45 -1.62 -8.56 6.72
CA TRP A 45 -2.35 -7.62 7.56
C TRP A 45 -1.68 -6.25 7.56
N ALA A 46 -0.35 -6.19 7.73
CA ALA A 46 0.40 -4.93 7.73
C ALA A 46 0.26 -4.19 6.39
N LEU A 47 0.47 -4.89 5.27
CA LEU A 47 0.33 -4.31 3.93
C LEU A 47 -1.10 -3.87 3.62
N THR A 48 -2.09 -4.67 4.03
CA THR A 48 -3.51 -4.33 3.85
C THR A 48 -3.88 -3.10 4.65
N THR A 49 -3.40 -3.00 5.90
CA THR A 49 -3.64 -1.83 6.75
C THR A 49 -3.03 -0.58 6.13
N LEU A 50 -1.77 -0.65 5.67
CA LEU A 50 -1.11 0.45 4.97
C LEU A 50 -1.86 0.87 3.71
N ALA A 51 -2.24 -0.08 2.85
CA ALA A 51 -2.97 0.20 1.62
C ALA A 51 -4.33 0.86 1.88
N ARG A 52 -5.06 0.39 2.90
CA ARG A 52 -6.35 0.98 3.30
C ARG A 52 -6.18 2.36 3.91
N CYS A 53 -5.14 2.58 4.72
CA CYS A 53 -4.82 3.91 5.25
C CYS A 53 -4.44 4.89 4.13
N LEU A 54 -3.73 4.44 3.10
CA LEU A 54 -3.41 5.28 1.93
C LEU A 54 -4.66 5.71 1.17
N ALA A 55 -5.68 4.85 1.12
CA ALA A 55 -6.97 5.11 0.47
C ALA A 55 -8.01 5.79 1.40
N ALA A 56 -7.68 5.99 2.68
CA ALA A 56 -8.65 6.46 3.66
C ALA A 56 -9.05 7.92 3.42
N ALA A 57 -10.28 8.25 3.82
CA ALA A 57 -10.83 9.60 3.79
C ALA A 57 -10.31 10.41 4.99
N TRP A 58 -9.02 10.74 4.98
CA TRP A 58 -8.41 11.61 6.00
C TRP A 58 -9.05 12.99 5.99
N ASP A 59 -9.23 13.55 7.19
CA ASP A 59 -9.70 14.91 7.42
C ASP A 59 -8.81 15.93 6.66
N PRO A 60 -9.36 16.84 5.86
CA PRO A 60 -8.59 17.88 5.17
C PRO A 60 -7.74 18.73 6.12
N GLU A 61 -8.20 19.00 7.34
CA GLU A 61 -7.42 19.76 8.33
C GLU A 61 -6.15 19.00 8.74
N LEU A 62 -6.24 17.67 8.85
CA LEU A 62 -5.09 16.81 9.12
C LEU A 62 -4.10 16.83 7.94
N LEU A 63 -4.60 16.77 6.70
CA LEU A 63 -3.75 16.78 5.50
C LEU A 63 -3.05 18.13 5.28
N GLY A 64 -3.57 19.21 5.85
CA GLY A 64 -2.90 20.51 5.86
C GLY A 64 -1.66 20.57 6.77
N HIS A 65 -1.47 19.57 7.64
CA HIS A 65 -0.32 19.48 8.53
C HIS A 65 0.88 18.83 7.81
N GLU A 66 2.07 19.42 7.92
CA GLU A 66 3.30 18.97 7.22
C GLU A 66 3.60 17.47 7.40
N LEU A 67 3.40 16.93 8.61
CA LEU A 67 3.61 15.50 8.88
C LEU A 67 2.64 14.56 8.15
N CYS A 68 1.46 15.04 7.77
CA CYS A 68 0.35 14.25 7.22
C CYS A 68 0.00 14.62 5.77
N GLU A 69 0.81 15.48 5.15
CA GLU A 69 0.57 15.99 3.80
C GLU A 69 0.51 14.88 2.73
N GLU A 70 -0.17 15.17 1.63
CA GLU A 70 -0.17 14.29 0.47
C GLU A 70 1.16 14.39 -0.28
N VAL A 71 1.89 13.27 -0.36
CA VAL A 71 3.11 13.16 -1.15
C VAL A 71 2.85 12.25 -2.35
N ALA A 72 3.11 12.76 -3.55
CA ALA A 72 2.98 12.02 -4.79
C ALA A 72 4.21 12.22 -5.69
N MET A 73 4.59 11.17 -6.39
CA MET A 73 5.62 11.25 -7.43
C MET A 73 4.97 11.29 -8.81
N HIS A 74 5.51 12.18 -9.65
CA HIS A 74 5.19 12.23 -11.06
C HIS A 74 6.24 11.42 -11.82
N THR A 75 5.88 10.21 -12.24
CA THR A 75 6.78 9.42 -13.08
C THR A 75 6.54 9.79 -14.52
N PHE A 76 7.54 10.41 -15.15
CA PHE A 76 7.59 10.56 -16.59
C PHE A 76 8.10 9.24 -17.16
N GLY A 77 7.24 8.52 -17.86
CA GLY A 77 7.66 7.31 -18.56
C GLY A 77 8.77 7.66 -19.56
N LYS A 78 9.99 7.18 -19.33
CA LYS A 78 10.97 7.08 -20.41
C LYS A 78 10.37 6.08 -21.39
N GLN A 79 9.68 6.56 -22.42
CA GLN A 79 9.35 5.74 -23.57
C GLN A 79 10.68 5.26 -24.11
N LEU A 80 11.01 4.00 -23.83
CA LEU A 80 12.05 3.29 -24.53
C LEU A 80 11.64 3.39 -25.99
N LEU A 81 12.37 4.18 -26.76
CA LEU A 81 12.37 4.17 -28.21
C LEU A 81 12.78 2.75 -28.62
N GLN A 82 11.86 1.80 -28.57
CA GLN A 82 11.87 0.69 -29.49
C GLN A 82 11.51 1.29 -30.84
N ARG A 83 12.50 1.95 -31.46
CA ARG A 83 12.67 1.85 -32.90
C ARG A 83 12.83 0.35 -33.15
N ALA A 84 11.70 -0.33 -33.33
CA ALA A 84 11.68 -1.61 -34.00
C ALA A 84 12.43 -1.37 -35.30
N ALA A 85 13.59 -2.01 -35.35
CA ALA A 85 14.56 -1.90 -36.40
C ALA A 85 13.87 -2.07 -37.76
N THR A 86 14.20 -1.16 -38.67
CA THR A 86 14.55 -1.47 -40.06
C THR A 86 14.40 -2.95 -40.43
N GLY A 87 13.20 -3.31 -40.88
CA GLY A 87 12.88 -4.58 -41.51
C GLY A 87 12.40 -4.36 -42.94
N ARG A 88 13.17 -3.62 -43.74
CA ARG A 88 12.92 -3.44 -45.17
C ARG A 88 13.27 -4.76 -45.88
N ARG A 89 12.35 -5.73 -45.91
CA ARG A 89 12.38 -6.78 -46.93
C ARG A 89 11.54 -6.31 -48.11
N ARG A 90 12.24 -5.84 -49.13
CA ARG A 90 11.69 -5.46 -50.44
C ARG A 90 11.42 -6.75 -51.21
N ALA A 91 10.15 -7.09 -51.42
CA ALA A 91 9.73 -8.02 -52.47
C ALA A 91 9.36 -7.19 -53.72
N PRO A 92 9.66 -7.65 -54.95
CA PRO A 92 9.24 -6.95 -56.16
C PRO A 92 7.86 -7.45 -56.59
N GLY A 93 6.93 -6.53 -56.85
CA GLY A 93 5.67 -6.85 -57.54
C GLY A 93 4.53 -5.89 -57.22
N GLY A 94 4.20 -5.02 -58.18
CA GLY A 94 2.81 -4.69 -58.54
C GLY A 94 1.96 -3.79 -57.64
N GLU A 95 1.91 -2.51 -58.04
CA GLU A 95 0.71 -1.65 -58.19
C GLU A 95 -0.06 -1.04 -56.99
N GLU A 96 -0.03 0.30 -57.01
CA GLU A 96 -1.03 1.33 -56.66
C GLU A 96 -2.12 1.06 -55.61
N GLY A 97 -2.14 1.90 -54.58
CA GLY A 97 -3.32 2.07 -53.74
C GLY A 97 -3.10 2.88 -52.46
N ALA A 98 -3.54 4.14 -52.48
CA ALA A 98 -3.90 4.98 -51.35
C ALA A 98 -2.82 5.31 -50.28
N LEU A 99 -2.44 6.59 -50.24
CA LEU A 99 -1.83 7.28 -49.11
C LEU A 99 -2.77 7.26 -47.89
N GLY A 100 -2.80 6.14 -47.17
CA GLY A 100 -3.25 6.10 -45.80
C GLY A 100 -2.15 6.69 -44.92
N VAL A 101 -2.24 7.97 -44.58
CA VAL A 101 -1.51 8.54 -43.45
C VAL A 101 -2.12 7.90 -42.20
N GLY A 102 -1.66 6.69 -41.89
CA GLY A 102 -1.87 6.07 -40.59
C GLY A 102 -1.19 6.98 -39.57
N GLN A 103 -1.97 7.87 -38.97
CA GLN A 103 -1.55 8.64 -37.82
C GLN A 103 -1.00 7.64 -36.80
N ALA A 104 0.33 7.57 -36.69
CA ALA A 104 0.96 7.07 -35.50
C ALA A 104 0.47 8.01 -34.41
N SER A 105 -0.55 7.58 -33.67
CA SER A 105 -0.94 8.22 -32.43
C SER A 105 0.31 8.19 -31.56
N ILE A 106 0.98 9.33 -31.49
CA ILE A 106 1.99 9.58 -30.48
C ILE A 106 1.16 9.60 -29.21
N CYS A 107 1.07 8.47 -28.52
CA CYS A 107 0.60 8.45 -27.16
C CYS A 107 1.59 9.32 -26.40
N LEU A 108 1.29 10.61 -26.24
CA LEU A 108 2.06 11.50 -25.37
C LEU A 108 2.11 10.78 -24.04
N GLY A 109 3.31 10.39 -23.61
CA GLY A 109 3.52 9.67 -22.37
C GLY A 109 2.94 10.48 -21.23
N GLY A 110 1.72 10.15 -20.82
CA GLY A 110 1.03 10.83 -19.74
C GLY A 110 1.85 10.70 -18.47
N ALA A 111 2.12 11.81 -17.80
CA ALA A 111 2.77 11.80 -16.51
C ALA A 111 1.90 10.99 -15.54
N ARG A 112 2.43 9.87 -15.02
CA ARG A 112 1.69 9.01 -14.09
C ARG A 112 1.93 9.51 -12.67
N LYS A 113 0.90 10.10 -12.05
CA LYS A 113 0.93 10.47 -10.62
C LYS A 113 0.77 9.20 -9.77
N THR A 114 1.78 8.89 -8.96
CA THR A 114 1.75 7.79 -7.99
C THR A 114 1.72 8.37 -6.59
N LEU A 115 0.60 8.16 -5.87
CA LEU A 115 0.46 8.57 -4.48
C LEU A 115 1.35 7.69 -3.60
N LEU A 116 2.24 8.33 -2.84
CA LEU A 116 3.15 7.63 -1.94
C LEU A 116 2.67 7.65 -0.50
N PHE A 117 2.09 8.77 -0.07
CA PHE A 117 1.77 9.00 1.32
C PHE A 117 0.66 10.05 1.46
N ARG A 118 -0.20 9.86 2.46
CA ARG A 118 -1.14 10.85 3.00
C ARG A 118 -1.65 10.38 4.36
N GLY A 119 -1.93 11.32 5.27
CA GLY A 119 -2.50 11.00 6.59
C GLY A 119 -1.44 10.53 7.59
N LEU A 120 -1.75 9.51 8.42
CA LEU A 120 -0.84 9.09 9.48
C LEU A 120 0.36 8.26 8.97
N ARG A 121 1.56 8.55 9.49
CA ARG A 121 2.78 7.76 9.22
C ARG A 121 2.80 6.53 10.11
N LEU A 122 2.66 5.37 9.49
CA LEU A 122 2.62 4.10 10.20
C LEU A 122 3.99 3.40 10.11
N LYS A 123 4.50 2.94 11.25
CA LYS A 123 5.62 2.00 11.34
C LYS A 123 5.08 0.66 11.83
N CYS A 124 5.47 -0.41 11.16
CA CYS A 124 5.11 -1.77 11.56
C CYS A 124 6.39 -2.57 11.79
N GLY A 125 6.50 -3.18 12.97
CA GLY A 125 7.46 -4.24 13.27
C GLY A 125 6.73 -5.57 13.31
N ILE A 126 7.35 -6.62 12.77
CA ILE A 126 6.80 -7.97 12.79
C ILE A 126 7.92 -8.89 13.24
N ASP A 127 7.76 -9.46 14.43
CA ASP A 127 8.69 -10.43 15.01
C ASP A 127 8.02 -11.80 15.02
N LEU A 128 8.78 -12.86 14.71
CA LEU A 128 8.30 -14.23 14.67
C LEU A 128 9.18 -15.13 15.55
N GLY A 129 8.58 -15.83 16.50
CA GLY A 129 9.30 -16.78 17.34
C GLY A 129 8.41 -17.41 18.40
N GLY A 130 9.02 -18.27 19.22
CA GLY A 130 8.33 -18.88 20.36
C GLY A 130 8.07 -17.84 21.45
N VAL A 131 6.82 -17.73 21.87
CA VAL A 131 6.39 -16.82 22.94
C VAL A 131 5.56 -17.57 23.97
N ASN A 132 5.68 -17.19 25.23
CA ASN A 132 4.81 -17.68 26.28
C ASN A 132 3.51 -16.88 26.24
N ALA A 133 2.40 -17.56 26.02
CA ALA A 133 1.09 -16.94 26.04
C ALA A 133 0.36 -17.33 27.32
N ASP A 134 -0.12 -16.32 28.07
CA ASP A 134 -0.85 -16.50 29.32
C ASP A 134 -2.19 -15.75 29.25
N ILE A 135 -3.24 -16.33 29.83
CA ILE A 135 -4.59 -15.76 29.83
C ILE A 135 -4.83 -15.15 31.20
N HIS A 136 -5.08 -13.84 31.22
CA HIS A 136 -5.40 -13.15 32.45
C HIS A 136 -6.79 -13.56 32.94
N ALA A 137 -6.84 -14.22 34.12
CA ALA A 137 -8.05 -14.88 34.63
C ALA A 137 -9.29 -13.97 34.74
N VAL A 138 -9.11 -12.69 35.06
CA VAL A 138 -10.23 -11.75 35.28
C VAL A 138 -10.74 -11.14 33.97
N SER A 139 -9.84 -10.86 33.02
CA SER A 139 -10.18 -10.13 31.80
C SER A 139 -10.36 -11.04 30.59
N GLY A 140 -9.95 -12.31 30.71
CA GLY A 140 -9.89 -13.26 29.59
C GLY A 140 -8.92 -12.85 28.49
N ARG A 141 -8.12 -11.79 28.69
CA ARG A 141 -7.19 -11.29 27.68
C ARG A 141 -5.92 -12.12 27.68
N MET A 142 -5.47 -12.46 26.47
CA MET A 142 -4.25 -13.20 26.26
C MET A 142 -3.07 -12.21 26.20
N THR A 143 -2.04 -12.50 26.97
CA THR A 143 -0.80 -11.72 26.99
C THR A 143 0.33 -12.58 26.45
N TYR A 144 1.24 -11.96 25.69
CA TYR A 144 2.37 -12.64 25.09
C TYR A 144 3.65 -12.09 25.72
N ARG A 145 4.48 -12.97 26.29
CA ARG A 145 5.74 -12.62 26.93
C ARG A 145 6.87 -13.48 26.37
N GLY A 146 8.07 -12.91 26.32
CA GLY A 146 9.26 -13.57 25.79
C GLY A 146 10.05 -12.61 24.92
N ARG A 147 11.27 -13.02 24.54
CA ARG A 147 12.03 -12.30 23.52
C ARG A 147 11.81 -12.98 22.18
N VAL A 148 11.31 -12.20 21.24
CA VAL A 148 11.28 -12.52 19.83
C VAL A 148 12.37 -11.66 19.21
N MET A 149 13.33 -12.27 18.50
CA MET A 149 14.39 -11.58 17.76
C MET A 149 14.21 -11.80 16.27
#